data_AF-A0A2U3LBP3-F1
#
_entry.id   AF-A0A2U3LBP3-F1
#
_cell.length_a   1.000
_cell.length_b   1.000
_cell.length_c   1.000
_cell.angle_alpha   90.00
_cell.angle_beta   90.00
_cell.angle_gamma   90.00
#
_symmetry.space_group_name_H-M   'P 1'
#
loop_
_entity.id
_entity.type
_entity.pdbx_description
1 polymer ?
#
loop_
_entity_poly.entity_id
_entity_poly.type
_entity_poly.pdbx_seq_one_letter_code
_entity_poly.pdbx_strand_id
1 'polypeptide(L)'
;MHRPPTYTATKAAIHSYTQSLRYQLKDTAVEVIELPPPYMQTNLLGEHSANDPHAMPLKDFIFEVMQILKEQPRIKEVLVNWVRELRFSAEEGNEKYETLFKKYNDQMAPAHVISPLLF
;
A
#
# COMPACT_ATOMS: atom_id res chain seq x y z
N MET A 1 -17.19 -4.76 -8.47
CA MET A 1 -16.29 -4.39 -9.58
C MET A 1 -14.94 -5.01 -9.26
N HIS A 2 -14.36 -5.77 -10.17
CA HIS A 2 -13.10 -6.50 -9.94
C HIS A 2 -11.95 -5.51 -9.75
N ARG A 3 -10.92 -5.83 -8.95
CA ARG A 3 -9.70 -5.00 -8.89
C ARG A 3 -9.24 -4.73 -10.31
N PRO A 4 -8.99 -3.47 -10.72
CA PRO A 4 -8.50 -3.20 -12.06
C PRO A 4 -7.11 -3.84 -12.18
N PRO A 5 -6.96 -4.96 -12.92
CA PRO A 5 -5.72 -5.73 -12.93
C PRO A 5 -4.54 -4.88 -13.42
N THR A 6 -4.81 -3.88 -14.26
CA THR A 6 -3.84 -2.89 -14.73
C THR A 6 -3.30 -2.01 -13.59
N TYR A 7 -4.15 -1.58 -12.65
CA TYR A 7 -3.71 -0.76 -11.51
C TYR A 7 -2.79 -1.58 -10.59
N THR A 8 -3.20 -2.80 -10.24
CA THR A 8 -2.42 -3.67 -9.36
C THR A 8 -1.08 -4.06 -9.99
N ALA A 9 -1.09 -4.40 -11.30
CA ALA A 9 0.15 -4.68 -12.04
C ALA A 9 1.09 -3.48 -12.07
N THR A 10 0.56 -2.26 -12.25
CA THR A 10 1.37 -1.04 -12.24
C THR A 10 1.98 -0.77 -10.86
N LYS A 11 1.24 -0.99 -9.78
CA LYS A 11 1.78 -0.88 -8.41
C LYS A 11 2.88 -1.93 -8.14
N ALA A 12 2.69 -3.17 -8.61
CA ALA A 12 3.73 -4.21 -8.61
C ALA A 12 5.03 -3.74 -9.28
N ALA A 13 4.88 -3.18 -10.47
CA ALA A 13 5.98 -2.72 -11.28
C ALA A 13 6.73 -1.58 -10.58
N ILE A 14 6.02 -0.64 -9.96
CA ILE A 14 6.63 0.43 -9.15
C ILE A 14 7.43 -0.17 -8.00
N HIS A 15 6.91 -1.17 -7.29
CA HIS A 15 7.62 -1.81 -6.19
C HIS A 15 8.93 -2.48 -6.65
N SER A 16 8.88 -3.26 -7.73
CA SER A 16 10.08 -3.87 -8.32
C SER A 16 11.07 -2.82 -8.84
N TYR A 17 10.55 -1.73 -9.41
CA TYR A 17 11.35 -0.61 -9.92
C TYR A 17 12.09 0.14 -8.80
N THR A 18 11.43 0.47 -7.68
CA THR A 18 12.08 1.13 -6.53
C THR A 18 13.14 0.23 -5.89
N GLN A 19 12.90 -1.09 -5.80
CA GLN A 19 13.92 -2.05 -5.35
C GLN A 19 15.15 -2.04 -6.25
N SER A 20 14.95 -2.03 -7.56
CA SER A 20 16.03 -1.98 -8.55
C SER A 20 16.80 -0.67 -8.49
N LEU A 21 16.10 0.47 -8.38
CA LEU A 21 16.72 1.79 -8.22
C LEU A 21 17.58 1.86 -6.95
N ARG A 22 17.11 1.32 -5.82
CA ARG A 22 17.90 1.25 -4.58
C ARG A 22 19.23 0.53 -4.80
N TYR A 23 19.25 -0.54 -5.59
CA TYR A 23 20.48 -1.28 -5.90
C TYR A 23 21.40 -0.51 -6.86
N GLN A 24 20.84 0.14 -7.87
CA GLN A 24 21.59 0.90 -8.87
C GLN A 24 22.21 2.17 -8.27
N LEU A 25 21.51 2.84 -7.36
CA LEU A 25 21.91 4.12 -6.78
C LEU A 25 22.65 3.99 -5.44
N LYS A 26 22.94 2.77 -4.98
CA LYS A 26 23.53 2.48 -3.64
C LYS A 26 24.86 3.20 -3.35
N ASP A 27 25.61 3.57 -4.38
CA ASP A 27 26.91 4.23 -4.29
C ASP A 27 26.81 5.75 -4.56
N THR A 28 25.60 6.31 -4.51
CA THR A 28 25.30 7.74 -4.70
C THR A 28 24.74 8.36 -3.43
N ALA A 29 24.57 9.69 -3.43
CA ALA A 29 23.90 10.40 -2.34
C ALA A 29 22.35 10.34 -2.41
N VAL A 30 21.78 9.61 -3.38
CA VAL A 30 20.32 9.55 -3.60
C VAL A 30 19.71 8.41 -2.79
N GLU A 31 18.75 8.73 -1.93
CA GLU A 31 17.92 7.75 -1.23
C GLU A 31 16.60 7.53 -1.96
N VAL A 32 16.20 6.26 -2.08
CA VAL A 32 14.93 5.86 -2.70
C VAL A 32 14.07 5.20 -1.63
N ILE A 33 13.01 5.89 -1.25
CA ILE A 33 12.03 5.46 -0.25
C ILE A 33 10.69 5.29 -0.94
N GLU A 34 10.06 4.12 -0.76
CA GLU A 34 8.72 3.84 -1.28
C GLU A 34 7.67 4.07 -0.19
N LEU A 35 6.55 4.67 -0.56
CA LEU A 35 5.42 4.93 0.32
C LEU A 35 4.15 4.27 -0.26
N PRO A 36 3.82 3.04 0.14
CA PRO A 36 2.58 2.38 -0.26
C PRO A 36 1.43 2.79 0.69
N PRO A 37 0.45 3.60 0.25
CA PRO A 37 -0.66 4.00 1.10
C PRO A 37 -1.73 2.89 1.21
N PRO A 38 -2.54 2.86 2.29
CA PRO A 38 -3.80 2.11 2.34
C PRO A 38 -4.89 2.80 1.51
N TYR A 39 -6.12 2.29 1.55
CA TYR A 39 -7.30 3.05 1.13
C TYR A 39 -7.52 4.25 2.06
N MET A 40 -7.63 5.45 1.50
CA MET A 40 -7.62 6.72 2.26
C MET A 40 -8.83 7.61 1.95
N GLN A 41 -9.23 8.39 2.96
CA GLN A 41 -10.28 9.40 2.88
C GLN A 41 -9.83 10.59 2.02
N THR A 42 -9.99 10.44 0.71
CA THR A 42 -9.66 11.43 -0.30
C THR A 42 -10.73 11.40 -1.39
N ASN A 43 -10.81 12.44 -2.23
CA ASN A 43 -11.75 12.47 -3.36
C ASN A 43 -11.24 11.69 -4.59
N LEU A 44 -10.13 10.94 -4.47
CA LEU A 44 -9.47 10.25 -5.60
C LEU A 44 -10.39 9.23 -6.29
N LEU A 45 -11.29 8.60 -5.54
CA LEU A 45 -12.25 7.63 -6.07
C LEU A 45 -13.68 8.18 -6.13
N GLY A 46 -13.83 9.50 -5.99
CA GLY A 46 -15.12 10.20 -5.93
C GLY A 46 -15.44 10.75 -4.55
N GLU A 47 -16.53 11.49 -4.45
CA GLU A 47 -16.93 12.18 -3.20
C GLU A 47 -17.24 11.22 -2.05
N HIS A 48 -17.68 9.99 -2.36
CA HIS A 48 -17.99 9.00 -1.32
C HIS A 48 -16.73 8.52 -0.58
N SER A 49 -15.58 8.45 -1.25
CA SER A 49 -14.36 7.94 -0.61
C SER A 49 -13.80 8.90 0.42
N ALA A 50 -14.13 10.19 0.34
CA ALA A 50 -13.72 11.21 1.31
C ALA A 50 -14.30 10.99 2.72
N ASN A 51 -15.42 10.26 2.83
CA ASN A 51 -16.14 10.04 4.09
C ASN A 51 -16.37 8.56 4.39
N ASP A 52 -15.68 7.66 3.69
CA ASP A 52 -15.83 6.22 3.86
C ASP A 52 -15.22 5.80 5.23
N PRO A 53 -15.99 5.17 6.13
CA PRO A 53 -15.49 4.74 7.43
C PRO A 53 -14.47 3.59 7.34
N HIS A 54 -14.39 2.90 6.19
CA HIS A 54 -13.39 1.87 5.93
C HIS A 54 -12.08 2.43 5.36
N ALA A 55 -12.02 3.72 5.06
CA ALA A 55 -10.82 4.40 4.59
C ALA A 55 -10.07 5.06 5.75
N MET A 56 -8.74 5.02 5.71
CA MET A 56 -7.90 5.71 6.69
C MET A 56 -8.03 7.23 6.52
N PRO A 57 -8.22 8.02 7.60
CA PRO A 57 -8.17 9.47 7.52
C PRO A 57 -6.81 9.96 7.00
N LEU A 58 -6.81 10.89 6.04
CA LEU A 58 -5.58 11.40 5.43
C LEU A 58 -4.62 12.01 6.47
N LYS A 59 -5.16 12.70 7.48
CA LYS A 59 -4.37 13.29 8.56
C LYS A 59 -3.60 12.22 9.36
N ASP A 60 -4.23 11.09 9.62
CA ASP A 60 -3.63 9.99 10.38
C ASP A 60 -2.53 9.32 9.56
N PHE A 61 -2.77 9.13 8.26
CA PHE A 61 -1.75 8.61 7.34
C PHE A 61 -0.51 9.50 7.31
N ILE A 62 -0.68 10.82 7.13
CA ILE A 62 0.43 11.78 7.14
C ILE A 62 1.16 11.74 8.48
N PHE A 63 0.43 11.73 9.59
CA PHE A 63 1.03 11.68 10.92
C PHE A 63 1.92 10.44 11.10
N GLU A 64 1.40 9.26 10.76
CA GLU A 64 2.13 8.00 10.91
C GLU A 64 3.35 7.93 9.97
N VAL A 65 3.21 8.36 8.72
CA VAL A 65 4.33 8.46 7.76
C VAL A 65 5.46 9.33 8.32
N MET A 66 5.12 10.50 8.87
CA MET A 66 6.11 11.42 9.42
C MET A 66 6.77 10.86 10.70
N GLN A 67 6.05 10.11 11.53
CA GLN A 67 6.66 9.40 12.67
C GLN A 67 7.66 8.34 12.18
N ILE A 68 7.27 7.50 11.21
CA ILE A 68 8.15 6.44 10.68
C ILE A 68 9.43 7.03 10.09
N LEU A 69 9.32 8.09 9.27
CA LEU A 69 10.48 8.75 8.67
C LEU A 69 11.42 9.36 9.72
N LYS A 70 10.86 9.89 10.82
CA LYS A 70 11.64 10.45 11.93
C LYS A 70 12.37 9.37 12.73
N GLU A 71 11.72 8.25 12.98
CA GLU A 71 12.26 7.15 13.79
C GLU A 71 13.21 6.24 13.01
N GLN A 72 12.99 6.10 11.69
CA GLN A 72 13.68 5.15 10.83
C GLN A 72 14.27 5.86 9.60
N PRO A 73 15.33 6.65 9.76
CA PRO A 73 15.87 7.52 8.69
C PRO A 73 16.43 6.77 7.47
N ARG A 74 16.60 5.45 7.55
CA ARG A 74 17.09 4.60 6.44
C ARG A 74 16.04 3.58 5.96
N ILE A 75 14.77 3.84 6.26
CA ILE A 75 13.67 2.96 5.85
C ILE A 75 13.56 2.92 4.32
N LYS A 76 13.38 1.73 3.76
CA LYS A 76 13.21 1.55 2.31
C LYS A 76 11.75 1.68 1.88
N GLU A 77 10.84 1.32 2.77
CA GLU A 77 9.39 1.29 2.57
C GLU A 77 8.69 1.83 3.82
N VAL A 78 7.94 2.92 3.69
CA VAL A 78 7.16 3.50 4.79
C VAL A 78 5.83 2.78 4.88
N LEU A 79 5.80 1.72 5.69
CA LEU A 79 4.61 0.89 5.90
C LEU A 79 3.86 1.35 7.14
N VAL A 80 2.76 2.07 6.95
CA VAL A 80 1.79 2.33 8.03
C VAL A 80 1.17 1.01 8.52
N ASN A 81 0.70 0.97 9.76
CA ASN A 81 0.23 -0.26 10.40
C ASN A 81 -0.90 -0.95 9.62
N TRP A 82 -1.78 -0.14 9.00
CA TRP A 82 -2.91 -0.63 8.18
C TRP A 82 -2.49 -1.49 6.98
N VAL A 83 -1.30 -1.28 6.44
CA VAL A 83 -0.83 -2.02 5.24
C VAL A 83 0.02 -3.24 5.59
N ARG A 84 0.40 -3.42 6.86
CA ARG A 84 1.36 -4.46 7.28
C ARG A 84 0.84 -5.87 7.04
N GLU A 85 -0.40 -6.16 7.41
CA GLU A 85 -0.99 -7.49 7.21
C GLU A 85 -0.99 -7.88 5.72
N LEU A 86 -1.38 -6.93 4.86
CA LEU A 86 -1.37 -7.12 3.41
C LEU A 86 0.03 -7.27 2.83
N ARG A 87 1.01 -6.52 3.36
CA ARG A 87 2.40 -6.56 2.91
C ARG A 87 3.07 -7.90 3.22
N PHE A 88 2.84 -8.43 4.42
CA PHE A 88 3.57 -9.59 4.93
C PHE A 88 2.79 -10.91 4.85
N SER A 89 1.56 -10.92 4.31
CA SER A 89 0.73 -12.12 4.27
C SER A 89 1.37 -13.31 3.55
N ALA A 90 2.17 -13.04 2.51
CA ALA A 90 2.88 -14.09 1.76
C ALA A 90 4.05 -14.69 2.57
N GLU A 91 4.69 -13.89 3.43
CA GLU A 91 5.79 -14.33 4.29
C GLU A 91 5.29 -15.20 5.45
N GLU A 92 4.04 -14.98 5.88
CA GLU A 92 3.40 -15.72 6.97
C GLU A 92 2.79 -17.06 6.53
N GLY A 93 2.87 -17.40 5.24
CA GLY A 93 2.52 -18.72 4.70
C GLY A 93 1.37 -18.70 3.68
N ASN A 94 1.35 -19.72 2.82
CA ASN A 94 0.44 -19.79 1.67
C ASN A 94 -1.05 -19.78 2.08
N GLU A 95 -1.41 -20.45 3.18
CA GLU A 95 -2.79 -20.48 3.66
C GLU A 95 -3.30 -19.10 4.08
N LYS A 96 -2.44 -18.33 4.79
CA LYS A 96 -2.78 -16.97 5.22
C LYS A 96 -2.90 -16.03 4.02
N TYR A 97 -1.98 -16.14 3.07
CA TYR A 97 -2.03 -15.42 1.80
C TYR A 97 -3.34 -15.69 1.05
N GLU A 98 -3.68 -16.96 0.80
CA GLU A 98 -4.90 -17.32 0.05
C GLU A 98 -6.17 -16.87 0.76
N THR A 99 -6.21 -16.98 2.09
CA THR A 99 -7.34 -16.51 2.91
C THR A 99 -7.54 -15.01 2.77
N LEU A 100 -6.46 -14.22 2.87
CA LEU A 100 -6.52 -12.77 2.70
C LEU A 100 -6.84 -12.38 1.26
N PHE A 101 -6.20 -13.03 0.28
CA PHE A 101 -6.49 -12.83 -1.15
C PHE A 101 -7.97 -13.02 -1.44
N LYS A 102 -8.56 -14.13 -0.97
CA LYS A 102 -9.99 -14.39 -1.12
C LYS A 102 -10.85 -13.33 -0.42
N LYS A 103 -10.59 -13.09 0.88
CA LYS A 103 -11.34 -12.09 1.68
C LYS A 103 -11.39 -10.72 1.00
N TYR A 104 -10.24 -10.23 0.54
CA TYR A 104 -10.15 -8.91 -0.08
C TYR A 104 -10.83 -8.85 -1.45
N ASN A 105 -10.80 -9.91 -2.25
CA ASN A 105 -11.49 -9.93 -3.54
C ASN A 105 -13.01 -10.08 -3.37
N ASP A 106 -13.47 -10.85 -2.38
CA ASP A 106 -14.89 -11.06 -2.08
C ASP A 106 -15.55 -9.77 -1.54
N GLN A 107 -14.85 -9.01 -0.70
CA GLN A 107 -15.37 -7.75 -0.13
C GLN A 107 -15.64 -6.64 -1.16
N MET A 108 -15.17 -6.77 -2.41
CA MET A 108 -15.32 -5.74 -3.47
C MET A 108 -16.55 -5.93 -4.38
N ALA A 109 -17.38 -6.95 -4.11
CA ALA A 109 -18.66 -7.16 -4.77
C ALA A 109 -19.80 -6.76 -3.81
N PRO A 110 -20.26 -5.49 -3.70
CA PRO A 110 -20.20 -4.36 -4.64
C PRO A 110 -19.91 -2.99 -3.95
N ALA A 111 -18.70 -2.44 -4.06
CA ALA A 111 -18.45 -1.04 -3.70
C ALA A 111 -17.19 -0.50 -4.40
N HIS A 112 -17.21 0.79 -4.75
CA HIS A 112 -16.21 1.56 -5.50
C HIS A 112 -14.87 1.78 -4.78
N VAL A 113 -14.35 0.79 -4.05
CA VAL A 113 -13.12 0.95 -3.28
C VAL A 113 -11.96 0.39 -4.08
N ILE A 114 -11.07 1.23 -4.62
CA ILE A 114 -9.75 0.79 -5.08
C ILE A 114 -8.91 0.64 -3.83
N SER A 115 -8.85 -0.58 -3.29
CA SER A 115 -7.88 -0.91 -2.25
C SER A 115 -6.51 -1.08 -2.92
N PRO A 116 -5.50 -0.25 -2.61
CA PRO A 116 -4.14 -0.59 -2.91
C PRO A 116 -3.75 -1.75 -2.00
N LEU A 117 -3.38 -2.91 -2.56
CA LEU A 117 -2.35 -3.82 -2.08
C LEU A 117 -2.59 -5.25 -2.58
N LEU A 118 -1.58 -5.72 -3.29
CA LEU A 118 -1.08 -7.09 -3.28
C LEU A 118 0.17 -7.04 -4.13
N PHE A 119 1.29 -6.57 -3.59
CA PHE A 119 2.67 -6.87 -4.02
C PHE A 119 3.67 -6.36 -2.98
#